data_AF-A0A7G9YGW1-F1
#
_entry.id   AF-A0A7G9YGW1-F1
#
_cell.length_a   1.000
_cell.length_b   1.000
_cell.length_c   1.000
_cell.angle_alpha   90.00
_cell.angle_beta   90.00
_cell.angle_gamma   90.00
#
_symmetry.space_group_name_H-M   'P 1'
#
loop_
_entity.id
_entity.type
_entity.pdbx_description
1 polymer ?
#
loop_
_entity_poly.entity_id
_entity_poly.type
_entity_poly.pdbx_seq_one_letter_code
_entity_poly.pdbx_strand_id
1 'polypeptide(L)'
;MKRTSTQTLTLTSIILILAVSTALLIGAGCVETGDTSQSHNVTWTDTQPDDHETIEAALSRQIAPYKGVVYDNVTISKSEKDGVTHLRVSATSHGCSYPDLYDFAYPDQKLTRTGYLLEAIPDATRQDAIGIAMQNPEIAGVLPDGAGAGVPTVRRILPETAAEFYAEKTCLSVTWADASVSALVDMETGSVVKTWGANTVDEMVRNEPTG
;
A
#
# COMPACT_ATOMS: atom_id res chain seq x y z
N MET A 1 8.55 -59.56 -29.71
CA MET A 1 7.85 -60.01 -28.50
C MET A 1 8.57 -59.47 -27.26
N LYS A 2 8.19 -58.28 -26.79
CA LYS A 2 8.24 -57.84 -25.39
C LYS A 2 7.51 -56.50 -25.35
N ARG A 3 6.34 -56.48 -24.70
CA ARG A 3 5.62 -55.26 -24.33
C ARG A 3 6.28 -54.70 -23.08
N THR A 4 6.50 -53.40 -23.03
CA THR A 4 6.65 -52.66 -21.78
C THR A 4 5.75 -51.43 -21.85
N SER A 5 4.77 -51.45 -20.95
CA SER A 5 3.79 -50.41 -20.62
C SER A 5 4.52 -49.15 -20.13
N THR A 6 4.29 -47.99 -20.74
CA THR A 6 3.38 -46.91 -20.29
C THR A 6 3.63 -46.43 -18.86
N GLN A 7 4.00 -45.16 -18.73
CA GLN A 7 3.31 -44.23 -17.84
C GLN A 7 3.43 -42.81 -18.40
N THR A 8 2.36 -42.38 -19.06
CA THR A 8 2.12 -40.99 -19.42
C THR A 8 1.66 -40.28 -18.16
N LEU A 9 2.50 -39.42 -17.58
CA LEU A 9 2.08 -38.51 -16.52
C LEU A 9 1.16 -37.46 -17.14
N THR A 10 -0.13 -37.68 -17.03
CA THR A 10 -1.14 -36.65 -17.28
C THR A 10 -1.08 -35.68 -16.11
N LEU A 11 -0.72 -34.42 -16.41
CA LEU A 11 -0.84 -33.29 -15.49
C LEU A 11 -2.33 -33.07 -15.20
N THR A 12 -2.86 -33.72 -14.17
CA THR A 12 -4.10 -33.27 -13.54
C THR A 12 -3.78 -32.03 -12.72
N SER A 13 -3.98 -30.85 -13.31
CA SER A 13 -4.10 -29.59 -12.59
C SER A 13 -5.25 -29.72 -11.59
N ILE A 14 -4.90 -29.77 -10.30
CA ILE A 14 -5.87 -29.72 -9.21
C ILE A 14 -6.35 -28.26 -9.12
N ILE A 15 -7.53 -27.99 -9.68
CA ILE A 15 -8.26 -26.74 -9.43
C ILE A 15 -8.82 -26.85 -8.00
N LEU A 16 -8.15 -26.20 -7.05
CA LEU A 16 -8.62 -26.12 -5.66
C LEU A 16 -9.71 -25.03 -5.58
N ILE A 17 -10.97 -25.43 -5.64
CA ILE A 17 -12.12 -24.56 -5.32
C ILE A 17 -12.23 -24.50 -3.80
N LEU A 18 -11.69 -23.44 -3.19
CA LEU A 18 -11.88 -23.17 -1.76
C LEU A 18 -13.21 -22.45 -1.54
N ALA A 19 -14.20 -23.20 -1.04
CA ALA A 19 -15.46 -22.66 -0.56
C ALA A 19 -15.20 -21.79 0.68
N VAL A 20 -15.42 -20.48 0.53
CA VAL A 20 -15.33 -19.49 1.62
C VAL A 20 -16.51 -19.68 2.56
N SER A 21 -16.27 -20.25 3.74
CA SER A 21 -17.22 -20.20 4.86
C SER A 21 -16.86 -19.02 5.75
N THR A 22 -17.61 -17.94 5.65
CA THR A 22 -17.48 -16.76 6.51
C THR A 22 -18.03 -17.08 7.91
N ALA A 23 -17.13 -17.35 8.85
CA ALA A 23 -17.44 -17.26 10.28
C ALA A 23 -17.27 -15.79 10.70
N LEU A 24 -18.41 -15.14 10.95
CA LEU A 24 -18.52 -13.78 11.46
C LEU A 24 -18.04 -13.75 12.92
N LEU A 25 -16.81 -13.30 13.16
CA LEU A 25 -16.35 -12.95 14.50
C LEU A 25 -16.64 -11.48 14.75
N ILE A 26 -17.74 -11.21 15.44
CA ILE A 26 -18.05 -9.89 16.01
C ILE A 26 -17.09 -9.71 17.19
N GLY A 27 -15.89 -9.25 16.89
CA GLY A 27 -15.00 -8.68 17.89
C GLY A 27 -15.53 -7.31 18.27
N ALA A 28 -16.14 -7.22 19.45
CA ALA A 28 -16.38 -5.95 20.13
C ALA A 28 -15.02 -5.36 20.56
N GLY A 29 -14.28 -4.83 19.58
CA GLY A 29 -13.20 -3.89 19.83
C GLY A 29 -13.85 -2.55 20.14
N CYS A 30 -13.57 -2.01 21.31
CA CYS A 30 -13.91 -0.63 21.64
C CYS A 30 -13.32 0.28 20.55
N VAL A 31 -14.18 0.76 19.64
CA VAL A 31 -13.87 1.92 18.84
C VAL A 31 -13.76 3.05 19.86
N GLU A 32 -12.53 3.47 20.16
CA GLU A 32 -12.32 4.84 20.62
C GLU A 32 -12.84 5.73 19.49
N THR A 33 -14.12 6.10 19.56
CA THR A 33 -14.65 7.28 18.90
C THR A 33 -14.04 8.48 19.61
N GLY A 34 -12.74 8.70 19.39
CA GLY A 34 -12.18 10.02 19.47
C GLY A 34 -12.78 10.80 18.30
N ASP A 35 -13.57 11.82 18.61
CA ASP A 35 -13.86 12.90 17.67
C ASP A 35 -12.52 13.50 17.23
N THR A 36 -11.91 12.93 16.20
CA THR A 36 -10.79 13.54 15.49
C THR A 36 -11.38 14.52 14.49
N SER A 37 -12.07 15.55 14.97
CA SER A 37 -12.25 16.76 14.17
C SER A 37 -10.90 17.48 14.09
N GLN A 38 -9.93 16.85 13.42
CA GLN A 38 -8.72 17.57 13.02
C GLN A 38 -9.20 18.68 12.10
N SER A 39 -9.03 19.93 12.53
CA SER A 39 -9.41 21.12 11.79
C SER A 39 -8.46 21.32 10.61
N HIS A 40 -8.59 20.47 9.59
CA HIS A 40 -7.97 20.69 8.29
C HIS A 40 -8.93 21.47 7.42
N ASN A 41 -8.39 22.26 6.49
CA ASN A 41 -9.23 22.95 5.53
C ASN A 41 -9.64 21.96 4.43
N VAL A 42 -10.94 21.77 4.22
CA VAL A 42 -11.46 21.02 3.08
C VAL A 42 -11.71 21.98 1.92
N THR A 43 -11.19 21.66 0.74
CA THR A 43 -11.40 22.45 -0.48
C THR A 43 -11.85 21.54 -1.61
N TRP A 44 -12.95 21.89 -2.26
CA TRP A 44 -13.36 21.25 -3.51
C TRP A 44 -12.76 22.00 -4.70
N THR A 45 -12.20 21.28 -5.67
CA THR A 45 -11.64 21.90 -6.89
C THR A 45 -12.72 22.50 -7.79
N ASP A 46 -13.91 21.92 -7.73
CA ASP A 46 -15.08 22.26 -8.54
C ASP A 46 -16.29 22.54 -7.63
N THR A 47 -17.46 22.73 -8.23
CA THR A 47 -18.70 22.87 -7.48
C THR A 47 -18.95 21.65 -6.58
N GLN A 48 -19.10 21.94 -5.30
CA GLN A 48 -19.43 20.98 -4.26
C GLN A 48 -20.76 20.28 -4.60
N PRO A 49 -20.88 18.95 -4.46
CA PRO A 49 -22.17 18.29 -4.57
C PRO A 49 -23.11 18.65 -3.40
N ASP A 50 -24.42 18.49 -3.60
CA ASP A 50 -25.43 18.81 -2.59
C ASP A 50 -25.22 18.02 -1.28
N ASP A 51 -24.67 16.81 -1.36
CA ASP A 51 -24.36 15.94 -0.24
C ASP A 51 -22.90 16.01 0.24
N HIS A 52 -22.16 17.09 -0.08
CA HIS A 52 -20.74 17.24 0.25
C HIS A 52 -20.42 17.00 1.73
N GLU A 53 -21.23 17.48 2.68
CA GLU A 53 -21.00 17.26 4.12
C GLU A 53 -20.99 15.75 4.48
N THR A 54 -21.83 14.96 3.82
CA THR A 54 -21.88 13.50 4.02
C THR A 54 -20.62 12.84 3.46
N ILE A 55 -20.17 13.28 2.28
CA ILE A 55 -18.93 12.81 1.65
C ILE A 55 -17.72 13.15 2.53
N GLU A 56 -17.62 14.40 2.99
CA GLU A 56 -16.53 14.88 3.84
C GLU A 56 -16.48 14.12 5.17
N ALA A 57 -17.63 13.89 5.81
CA ALA A 57 -17.70 13.07 7.02
C ALA A 57 -17.31 11.60 6.77
N ALA A 58 -17.63 11.06 5.59
CA ALA A 58 -17.20 9.70 5.22
C ALA A 58 -15.71 9.63 4.91
N LEU A 59 -15.15 10.66 4.27
CA LEU A 59 -13.72 10.79 3.98
C LEU A 59 -12.90 10.88 5.26
N SER A 60 -13.31 11.70 6.24
CA SER A 60 -12.57 11.90 7.49
C SER A 60 -12.38 10.62 8.32
N ARG A 61 -13.25 9.61 8.10
CA ARG A 61 -13.11 8.28 8.72
C ARG A 61 -12.21 7.31 7.96
N GLN A 62 -11.92 7.60 6.68
CA GLN A 62 -11.20 6.70 5.78
C GLN A 62 -9.80 7.20 5.39
N ILE A 63 -9.52 8.48 5.63
CA ILE A 63 -8.19 9.08 5.49
C ILE A 63 -7.63 9.36 6.87
N ALA A 64 -6.33 9.14 7.06
CA ALA A 64 -5.66 9.45 8.31
C ALA A 64 -4.21 9.81 8.02
N PRO A 65 -3.64 10.85 8.64
CA PRO A 65 -2.23 11.21 8.43
C PRO A 65 -1.27 10.16 9.00
N TYR A 66 0.01 10.23 8.64
CA TYR A 66 1.06 9.44 9.30
C TYR A 66 1.10 9.79 10.80
N LYS A 67 1.54 8.85 11.65
CA LYS A 67 1.58 9.05 13.12
C LYS A 67 2.38 10.31 13.47
N GLY A 68 1.78 11.19 14.28
CA GLY A 68 2.40 12.45 14.70
C GLY A 68 2.31 13.58 13.66
N VAL A 69 1.62 13.36 12.54
CA VAL A 69 1.34 14.35 11.51
C VAL A 69 -0.13 14.76 11.57
N VAL A 70 -0.42 15.99 11.14
CA VAL A 70 -1.77 16.51 10.94
C VAL A 70 -1.90 17.01 9.51
N TYR A 71 -3.04 16.78 8.88
CA TYR A 71 -3.32 17.39 7.58
C TYR A 71 -3.59 18.89 7.76
N ASP A 72 -3.00 19.71 6.90
CA ASP A 72 -3.31 21.14 6.81
C ASP A 72 -4.49 21.38 5.88
N ASN A 73 -4.46 20.74 4.71
CA ASN A 73 -5.44 20.90 3.65
C ASN A 73 -5.80 19.55 3.04
N VAL A 74 -7.08 19.36 2.76
CA VAL A 74 -7.62 18.22 2.04
C VAL A 74 -8.35 18.76 0.82
N THR A 75 -7.77 18.54 -0.36
CA THR A 75 -8.37 18.94 -1.63
C THR A 75 -9.11 17.77 -2.25
N ILE A 76 -10.38 17.96 -2.60
CA ILE A 76 -11.25 16.95 -3.20
C ILE A 76 -11.57 17.39 -4.63
N SER A 77 -11.25 16.54 -5.60
CA SER A 77 -11.75 16.67 -6.96
C SER A 77 -12.72 15.55 -7.31
N LYS A 78 -13.71 15.89 -8.13
CA LYS A 78 -14.78 15.00 -8.53
C LYS A 78 -14.72 14.76 -10.03
N SER A 79 -14.97 13.52 -10.44
CA SER A 79 -15.18 13.15 -11.84
C SER A 79 -16.33 12.15 -11.95
N GLU A 80 -17.00 12.14 -13.10
CA GLU A 80 -18.04 11.17 -13.42
C GLU A 80 -17.47 10.19 -14.45
N LYS A 81 -17.55 8.88 -14.18
CA LYS A 81 -17.14 7.85 -15.13
C LYS A 81 -18.09 6.67 -15.03
N ASP A 82 -18.60 6.22 -16.18
CA ASP A 82 -19.50 5.06 -16.27
C ASP A 82 -20.73 5.16 -15.34
N GLY A 83 -21.22 6.39 -15.09
CA GLY A 83 -22.36 6.66 -14.19
C GLY A 83 -22.02 6.59 -12.70
N VAL A 84 -20.74 6.51 -12.35
CA VAL A 84 -20.24 6.50 -10.97
C VAL A 84 -19.44 7.77 -10.71
N THR A 85 -19.75 8.43 -9.60
CA THR A 85 -18.95 9.54 -9.09
C THR A 85 -17.64 8.99 -8.51
N HIS A 86 -16.51 9.47 -9.03
CA HIS A 86 -15.17 9.19 -8.54
C HIS A 86 -14.59 10.44 -7.87
N LEU A 87 -13.99 10.25 -6.70
CA LEU A 87 -13.34 11.31 -5.95
C LEU A 87 -11.85 11.05 -5.88
N ARG A 88 -11.06 12.07 -6.17
CA ARG A 88 -9.63 12.08 -5.89
C ARG A 88 -9.37 13.07 -4.77
N VAL A 89 -8.71 12.59 -3.73
CA VAL A 89 -8.42 13.36 -2.53
C VAL A 89 -6.92 13.50 -2.39
N SER A 90 -6.47 14.75 -2.22
CA SER A 90 -5.07 15.09 -1.98
C SER A 90 -4.96 15.80 -0.63
N ALA A 91 -4.33 15.13 0.33
CA ALA A 91 -4.13 15.64 1.68
C ALA A 91 -2.67 16.06 1.89
N THR A 92 -2.44 17.34 2.19
CA THR A 92 -1.10 17.90 2.45
C THR A 92 -0.89 18.15 3.93
N SER A 93 0.35 18.08 4.37
CA SER A 93 0.74 18.32 5.76
C SER A 93 2.02 19.15 5.81
N HIS A 94 2.12 20.03 6.80
CA HIS A 94 3.30 20.83 7.02
C HIS A 94 4.50 19.94 7.34
N GLY A 95 5.66 20.27 6.79
CA GLY A 95 6.89 19.50 7.00
C GLY A 95 6.92 18.14 6.30
N CYS A 96 5.94 17.84 5.44
CA CYS A 96 5.99 16.70 4.53
C CYS A 96 6.17 17.18 3.09
N SER A 97 7.12 16.60 2.38
CA SER A 97 7.44 17.01 1.00
C SER A 97 6.40 16.57 -0.04
N TYR A 98 5.59 15.55 0.28
CA TYR A 98 4.63 14.94 -0.64
C TYR A 98 3.25 14.83 0.02
N PRO A 99 2.15 14.84 -0.75
CA PRO A 99 0.81 14.62 -0.23
C PRO A 99 0.52 13.13 -0.02
N ASP A 100 -0.53 12.85 0.75
CA ASP A 100 -1.27 11.60 0.63
C ASP A 100 -2.34 11.76 -0.43
N LEU A 101 -2.42 10.79 -1.33
CA LEU A 101 -3.45 10.70 -2.36
C LEU A 101 -4.35 9.50 -2.08
N TYR A 102 -5.64 9.69 -2.24
CA TYR A 102 -6.65 8.65 -2.14
C TYR A 102 -7.59 8.74 -3.34
N ASP A 103 -7.99 7.59 -3.87
CA ASP A 103 -9.03 7.49 -4.88
C ASP A 103 -10.23 6.75 -4.28
N PHE A 104 -11.42 7.29 -4.50
CA PHE A 104 -12.68 6.71 -4.04
C PHE A 104 -13.69 6.59 -5.18
N ALA A 105 -14.55 5.57 -5.08
CA ALA A 105 -15.80 5.49 -5.81
C ALA A 105 -16.96 5.77 -4.85
N TYR A 106 -17.99 6.47 -5.33
CA TYR A 106 -19.16 6.86 -4.55
C TYR A 106 -20.49 6.46 -5.23
N PRO A 107 -20.70 5.17 -5.56
CA PRO A 107 -21.99 4.69 -6.05
C PRO A 107 -23.01 4.63 -4.90
N ASP A 108 -24.28 4.93 -5.18
CA ASP A 108 -25.40 4.75 -4.24
C ASP A 108 -25.15 5.39 -2.85
N GLN A 109 -24.52 6.56 -2.82
CA GLN A 109 -24.15 7.28 -1.59
C GLN A 109 -23.20 6.51 -0.65
N LYS A 110 -22.48 5.50 -1.18
CA LYS A 110 -21.52 4.70 -0.42
C LYS A 110 -20.09 4.97 -0.87
N LEU A 111 -19.32 5.62 0.00
CA LEU A 111 -17.92 5.93 -0.26
C LEU A 111 -17.02 4.72 -0.05
N THR A 112 -16.40 4.24 -1.11
CA THR A 112 -15.49 3.09 -1.11
C THR A 112 -14.12 3.53 -1.60
N ARG A 113 -13.07 3.36 -0.78
CA ARG A 113 -11.69 3.62 -1.20
C ARG A 113 -11.26 2.56 -2.22
N THR A 114 -10.83 3.00 -3.39
CA THR A 114 -10.39 2.12 -4.49
C THR A 114 -8.88 2.11 -4.67
N GLY A 115 -8.17 3.07 -4.09
CA GLY A 115 -6.71 3.14 -4.16
C GLY A 115 -6.14 4.23 -3.26
N TYR A 116 -4.82 4.17 -3.06
CA TYR A 116 -4.08 5.21 -2.34
C TYR A 116 -2.62 5.28 -2.80
N LEU A 117 -2.01 6.44 -2.57
CA LEU A 117 -0.57 6.68 -2.60
C LEU A 117 -0.23 7.59 -1.42
N LEU A 118 0.33 7.03 -0.35
CA LEU A 118 0.49 7.74 0.92
C LEU A 118 1.94 8.17 1.14
N GLU A 119 2.29 9.39 0.78
CA GLU A 119 3.66 9.90 0.84
C GLU A 119 3.85 11.09 1.80
N ALA A 120 2.78 11.52 2.50
CA ALA A 120 2.84 12.56 3.53
C ALA A 120 3.50 12.01 4.81
N ILE A 121 4.82 11.84 4.74
CA ILE A 121 5.70 11.33 5.78
C ILE A 121 6.79 12.38 6.03
N PRO A 122 7.11 12.72 7.29
CA PRO A 122 8.18 13.68 7.58
C PRO A 122 9.51 13.23 7.00
N ASP A 123 10.30 14.18 6.48
CA ASP A 123 11.54 13.87 5.77
C ASP A 123 12.52 13.05 6.62
N ALA A 124 12.64 13.35 7.92
CA ALA A 124 13.47 12.59 8.85
C ALA A 124 13.04 11.11 8.92
N THR A 125 11.73 10.85 9.06
CA THR A 125 11.17 9.50 9.08
C THR A 125 11.40 8.78 7.74
N ARG A 126 11.33 9.50 6.61
CA ARG A 126 11.66 8.92 5.30
C ARG A 126 13.13 8.47 5.25
N GLN A 127 14.05 9.32 5.72
CA GLN A 127 15.47 8.98 5.77
C GLN A 127 15.77 7.80 6.70
N ASP A 128 15.11 7.75 7.86
CA ASP A 128 15.24 6.62 8.78
C ASP A 128 14.80 5.31 8.13
N ALA A 129 13.64 5.30 7.45
CA ALA A 129 13.14 4.13 6.75
C ALA A 129 14.09 3.65 5.65
N ILE A 130 14.63 4.59 4.87
CA ILE A 130 15.65 4.31 3.85
C ILE A 130 16.90 3.71 4.49
N GLY A 131 17.37 4.29 5.59
CA GLY A 131 18.55 3.81 6.32
C GLY A 131 18.37 2.40 6.86
N ILE A 132 17.21 2.10 7.46
CA ILE A 132 16.86 0.75 7.94
C ILE A 132 16.85 -0.23 6.78
N ALA A 133 16.21 0.13 5.66
CA ALA A 133 16.13 -0.76 4.51
C ALA A 133 17.49 -1.01 3.84
N MET A 134 18.37 0.00 3.78
CA MET A 134 19.74 -0.15 3.26
C MET A 134 20.65 -0.99 4.16
N GLN A 135 20.33 -1.14 5.45
CA GLN A 135 21.07 -2.04 6.35
C GLN A 135 20.68 -3.50 6.15
N ASN A 136 19.60 -3.79 5.42
CA ASN A 136 19.21 -5.16 5.09
C ASN A 136 20.12 -5.72 3.97
N PRO A 137 20.81 -6.86 4.20
CA PRO A 137 21.75 -7.42 3.22
C PRO A 137 21.12 -7.80 1.87
N GLU A 138 19.85 -8.20 1.84
CA GLU A 138 19.16 -8.55 0.58
C GLU A 138 18.94 -7.31 -0.29
N ILE A 139 18.66 -6.16 0.33
CA ILE A 139 18.51 -4.88 -0.37
C ILE A 139 19.88 -4.32 -0.77
N ALA A 140 20.82 -4.29 0.17
CA ALA A 140 22.18 -3.77 -0.08
C ALA A 140 22.92 -4.57 -1.16
N GLY A 141 22.67 -5.88 -1.25
CA GLY A 141 23.34 -6.76 -2.22
C GLY A 141 22.87 -6.62 -3.66
N VAL A 142 21.69 -6.04 -3.91
CA VAL A 142 21.13 -5.89 -5.27
C VAL A 142 21.18 -4.46 -5.80
N LEU A 143 21.29 -3.48 -4.92
CA LEU A 143 21.37 -2.08 -5.34
C LEU A 143 22.79 -1.73 -5.80
N PRO A 144 22.93 -1.04 -6.94
CA PRO A 144 24.24 -0.56 -7.38
C PRO A 144 24.80 0.47 -6.40
N ASP A 145 26.11 0.44 -6.19
CA ASP A 145 26.80 1.28 -5.21
C ASP A 145 26.60 2.78 -5.45
N GLY A 146 26.45 3.53 -4.35
CA GLY A 146 26.43 4.99 -4.34
C GLY A 146 25.24 5.61 -5.07
N ALA A 147 25.52 6.60 -5.93
CA ALA A 147 24.48 7.34 -6.66
C ALA A 147 23.73 6.49 -7.71
N GLY A 148 24.23 5.29 -8.02
CA GLY A 148 23.63 4.39 -8.99
C GLY A 148 22.28 3.81 -8.57
N ALA A 149 21.99 3.73 -7.26
CA ALA A 149 20.75 3.13 -6.74
C ALA A 149 19.49 3.96 -7.04
N GLY A 150 19.68 5.22 -7.46
CA GLY A 150 18.59 6.20 -7.62
C GLY A 150 18.04 6.68 -6.27
N VAL A 151 17.17 7.69 -6.33
CA VAL A 151 16.50 8.22 -5.13
C VAL A 151 15.29 7.34 -4.84
N PRO A 152 15.21 6.70 -3.65
CA PRO A 152 14.06 5.87 -3.32
C PRO A 152 12.79 6.68 -3.08
N THR A 153 11.67 6.04 -3.39
CA THR A 153 10.35 6.49 -2.93
C THR A 153 10.02 5.82 -1.60
N VAL A 154 9.33 6.54 -0.72
CA VAL A 154 8.88 6.04 0.59
C VAL A 154 7.39 6.29 0.69
N ARG A 155 6.63 5.21 0.89
CA ARG A 155 5.17 5.20 0.93
C ARG A 155 4.69 4.51 2.19
N ARG A 156 3.65 5.03 2.81
CA ARG A 156 2.96 4.36 3.90
C ARG A 156 2.04 3.27 3.34
N ILE A 157 2.09 2.11 3.98
CA ILE A 157 1.18 0.98 3.77
C ILE A 157 0.21 0.92 4.94
N LEU A 158 -1.09 0.90 4.63
CA LEU A 158 -2.14 0.85 5.65
C LEU A 158 -2.17 -0.52 6.35
N PRO A 159 -2.61 -0.60 7.62
CA PRO A 159 -2.66 -1.84 8.40
C PRO A 159 -3.29 -3.03 7.67
N GLU A 160 -4.47 -2.81 7.07
CA GLU A 160 -5.22 -3.83 6.34
C GLU A 160 -4.47 -4.37 5.11
N THR A 161 -3.63 -3.55 4.46
CA THR A 161 -2.79 -3.99 3.35
C THR A 161 -1.50 -4.65 3.86
N ALA A 162 -0.92 -4.15 4.95
CA ALA A 162 0.27 -4.73 5.56
C ALA A 162 0.00 -6.13 6.15
N ALA A 163 -1.23 -6.40 6.58
CA ALA A 163 -1.65 -7.70 7.12
C ALA A 163 -1.45 -8.87 6.14
N GLU A 164 -1.48 -8.61 4.83
CA GLU A 164 -1.24 -9.62 3.79
C GLU A 164 0.23 -10.09 3.74
N PHE A 165 1.16 -9.27 4.24
CA PHE A 165 2.61 -9.51 4.11
C PHE A 165 3.33 -9.70 5.44
N TYR A 166 2.80 -9.14 6.53
CA TYR A 166 3.47 -9.11 7.82
C TYR A 166 2.50 -9.09 9.01
N ALA A 167 1.90 -7.93 9.29
CA ALA A 167 1.03 -7.71 10.46
C ALA A 167 0.09 -6.53 10.19
N GLU A 168 -1.07 -6.52 10.85
CA GLU A 168 -2.07 -5.46 10.74
C GLU A 168 -1.62 -4.19 11.47
N LYS A 169 -0.66 -3.48 10.88
CA LYS A 169 -0.15 -2.21 11.36
C LYS A 169 0.49 -1.39 10.25
N THR A 170 0.63 -0.09 10.50
CA THR A 170 1.26 0.83 9.55
C THR A 170 2.73 0.49 9.35
N CYS A 171 3.11 0.19 8.11
CA CYS A 171 4.51 -0.02 7.70
C CYS A 171 4.90 1.00 6.61
N LEU A 172 6.20 1.15 6.36
CA LEU A 172 6.70 1.99 5.24
C LEU A 172 7.29 1.10 4.15
N SER A 173 6.81 1.24 2.92
CA SER A 173 7.45 0.67 1.74
C SER A 173 8.52 1.63 1.24
N VAL A 174 9.75 1.18 1.15
CA VAL A 174 10.86 1.89 0.51
C VAL A 174 11.19 1.19 -0.81
N THR A 175 11.20 1.93 -1.89
CA THR A 175 11.28 1.38 -3.25
C THR A 175 12.30 2.13 -4.09
N TRP A 176 13.25 1.39 -4.67
CA TRP A 176 14.33 1.87 -5.53
C TRP A 176 14.14 1.44 -6.98
N ALA A 177 14.92 2.06 -7.87
CA ALA A 177 15.16 1.64 -9.26
C ALA A 177 13.88 1.31 -10.04
N ASP A 178 13.19 2.31 -10.59
CA ASP A 178 11.97 2.12 -11.42
C ASP A 178 10.94 1.13 -10.82
N ALA A 179 10.89 1.02 -9.49
CA ALA A 179 10.08 0.08 -8.72
C ALA A 179 10.48 -1.41 -8.79
N SER A 180 11.74 -1.70 -9.10
CA SER A 180 12.27 -3.06 -9.26
C SER A 180 12.67 -3.70 -7.92
N VAL A 181 13.10 -2.91 -6.94
CA VAL A 181 13.52 -3.40 -5.62
C VAL A 181 12.76 -2.65 -4.54
N SER A 182 12.16 -3.39 -3.60
CA SER A 182 11.39 -2.79 -2.51
C SER A 182 11.58 -3.51 -1.19
N ALA A 183 11.48 -2.76 -0.10
CA ALA A 183 11.49 -3.25 1.26
C ALA A 183 10.27 -2.73 2.02
N LEU A 184 9.57 -3.61 2.74
CA LEU A 184 8.61 -3.22 3.75
C LEU A 184 9.33 -3.08 5.08
N VAL A 185 9.28 -1.88 5.65
CA VAL A 185 9.94 -1.50 6.89
C VAL A 185 8.91 -1.33 7.99
N ASP A 186 9.14 -2.05 9.08
CA ASP A 186 8.46 -1.83 10.34
C ASP A 186 9.22 -0.79 11.15
N MET A 187 8.68 0.42 11.21
CA MET A 187 9.32 1.55 11.90
C MET A 187 9.34 1.39 13.42
N GLU A 188 8.46 0.56 14.00
CA GLU A 188 8.42 0.36 15.45
C GLU A 188 9.53 -0.58 15.92
N THR A 189 9.83 -1.60 15.11
CA THR A 189 10.91 -2.57 15.39
C THR A 189 12.24 -2.18 14.74
N GLY A 190 12.24 -1.18 13.84
CA GLY A 190 13.43 -0.74 13.11
C GLY A 190 13.97 -1.81 12.15
N SER A 191 13.09 -2.63 11.58
CA SER A 191 13.48 -3.82 10.81
C SER A 191 12.78 -3.89 9.45
N VAL A 192 13.46 -4.48 8.47
CA VAL A 192 12.85 -4.92 7.21
C VAL A 192 12.12 -6.24 7.44
N VAL A 193 10.83 -6.28 7.14
CA VAL A 193 9.96 -7.44 7.37
C VAL A 193 9.63 -8.21 6.08
N LYS A 194 9.79 -7.55 4.92
CA LYS A 194 9.58 -8.17 3.61
C LYS A 194 10.39 -7.44 2.54
N THR A 195 10.88 -8.18 1.55
CA THR A 195 11.62 -7.67 0.39
C THR A 195 10.99 -8.18 -0.91
N TRP A 196 11.13 -7.41 -1.99
CA TRP A 196 10.74 -7.79 -3.35
C TRP A 196 11.82 -7.37 -4.34
N GLY A 197 12.03 -8.18 -5.38
CA GLY A 197 13.06 -7.95 -6.41
C GLY A 197 14.51 -8.15 -5.93
N ALA A 198 14.69 -8.42 -4.63
CA ALA A 198 15.99 -8.72 -4.04
C ALA A 198 16.53 -10.14 -4.38
N ASN A 199 15.70 -11.01 -4.96
CA ASN A 199 16.02 -12.43 -5.19
C ASN A 199 15.87 -12.91 -6.65
N THR A 200 15.87 -12.02 -7.64
CA THR A 200 15.63 -12.43 -9.04
C THR A 200 16.84 -13.05 -9.76
N VAL A 201 18.00 -13.18 -9.11
CA VAL A 201 19.22 -13.68 -9.76
C VAL A 201 19.45 -15.19 -9.56
N ASP A 202 18.86 -15.82 -8.53
CA ASP A 202 19.14 -17.23 -8.23
C ASP A 202 18.16 -18.23 -8.90
N GLU A 203 16.99 -17.75 -9.36
CA GLU A 203 15.98 -18.61 -10.01
C GLU A 203 16.19 -18.75 -11.53
N MET A 204 16.92 -17.82 -12.18
CA MET A 204 17.27 -17.95 -13.60
C MET A 204 18.50 -18.85 -13.84
N VAL A 205 19.44 -18.95 -12.89
CA VAL A 205 20.66 -19.77 -13.05
C VAL A 205 20.37 -21.27 -12.91
N ARG A 206 19.26 -21.66 -12.25
CA ARG A 206 18.88 -23.07 -12.07
C ARG A 206 18.15 -23.71 -13.26
N ASN A 207 17.79 -22.93 -14.29
CA ASN A 207 16.99 -23.41 -15.43
C ASN A 207 17.74 -23.47 -16.77
N GLU A 208 19.07 -23.33 -16.79
CA GLU A 208 19.86 -23.62 -17.99
C GLU A 208 19.93 -25.15 -18.20
N PRO A 209 19.37 -25.72 -19.29
CA PRO A 209 19.64 -27.10 -19.63
C PRO A 209 21.08 -27.17 -20.13
N THR A 210 21.94 -27.88 -19.40
CA THR A 210 23.22 -28.34 -19.94
C THR A 210 22.95 -29.29 -21.11
N GLY A 211 23.01 -28.75 -22.32
CA GLY A 211 22.99 -29.47 -23.59
C GLY A 211 24.29 -29.25 -24.33
#